data_AF-D1AP28-F1
#
_entry.id   AF-D1AP28-F1
#
_cell.length_a   1.000
_cell.length_b   1.000
_cell.length_c   1.000
_cell.angle_alpha   90.00
_cell.angle_beta   90.00
_cell.angle_gamma   90.00
#
_symmetry.space_group_name_H-M   'P 1'
#
loop_
_entity.id
_entity.type
_entity.pdbx_description
1 polymer ?
#
loop_
_entity_poly.entity_id
_entity_poly.type
_entity_poly.pdbx_seq_one_letter_code
_entity_poly.pdbx_strand_id
1 'polypeptide(L)'
;MDNAKDFISLTEKEIEKYKSRPNEIAQVLVDKALLYEAKQAERTEAELKEMDFLQENALVRFYVQKKLDGTVAVTNNEIQSFYNANRGLFANQNESNSDNIAAQIYNFLYRQKLVANETKMIQDIIANFQGELVLSNDEVKYMSNNSVRITAKYFDKIMLEEMKKEDFFTTEADEIEEIKDKVQINYYIEKSLSGKVNVTEDEVKNFHEMNKESFLNFTIADAYTQIYNFLFQQKINNDRLEIMKKVVDKYKLNDIIKDYDKKGLINLGKIKMTKKDKPDAE
;
A
#
# COMPACT_ATOMS: atom_id res chain seq x y z
N MET A 1 15.84 -17.79 -20.74
CA MET A 1 15.95 -17.82 -19.26
C MET A 1 16.90 -16.75 -18.75
N ASP A 2 17.95 -16.41 -19.49
CA ASP A 2 18.96 -15.42 -19.06
C ASP A 2 18.38 -14.02 -18.79
N ASN A 3 17.52 -13.49 -19.67
CA ASN A 3 16.89 -12.17 -19.49
C ASN A 3 16.07 -12.03 -18.19
N ALA A 4 15.42 -13.09 -17.72
CA ALA A 4 14.62 -13.05 -16.49
C ALA A 4 15.52 -13.01 -15.24
N LYS A 5 16.62 -13.77 -15.28
CA LYS A 5 17.57 -13.84 -14.17
C LYS A 5 18.28 -12.51 -13.97
N ASP A 6 18.67 -11.86 -15.06
CA ASP A 6 19.32 -10.55 -15.00
C ASP A 6 18.36 -9.48 -14.47
N PHE A 7 17.11 -9.47 -14.93
CA PHE A 7 16.07 -8.54 -14.45
C PHE A 7 15.78 -8.68 -12.95
N ILE A 8 15.68 -9.93 -12.46
CA ILE A 8 15.29 -10.23 -11.08
C ILE A 8 16.46 -10.04 -10.10
N SER A 9 17.70 -9.94 -10.58
CA SER A 9 18.86 -9.74 -9.73
C SER A 9 18.85 -8.39 -8.99
N LEU A 10 19.43 -8.36 -7.79
CA LEU A 10 19.66 -7.12 -7.06
C LEU A 10 20.77 -6.30 -7.72
N THR A 11 20.55 -5.00 -7.81
CA THR A 11 21.57 -4.01 -8.12
C THR A 11 22.47 -3.77 -6.91
N GLU A 12 23.65 -3.17 -7.14
CA GLU A 12 24.56 -2.78 -6.06
C GLU A 12 23.90 -1.80 -5.08
N LYS A 13 23.10 -0.85 -5.58
CA LYS A 13 22.34 0.12 -4.76
C LYS A 13 21.34 -0.58 -3.85
N GLU A 14 20.62 -1.58 -4.36
CA GLU A 14 19.67 -2.36 -3.56
C GLU A 14 20.38 -3.24 -2.52
N ILE A 15 21.49 -3.87 -2.88
CA ILE A 15 22.31 -4.62 -1.93
C ILE A 15 22.75 -3.70 -0.78
N GLU A 16 23.30 -2.53 -1.09
CA GLU A 16 23.76 -1.59 -0.06
C GLU A 16 22.61 -1.09 0.83
N LYS A 17 21.45 -0.78 0.24
CA LYS A 17 20.26 -0.31 0.95
C LYS A 17 19.68 -1.36 1.91
N TYR A 18 19.77 -2.65 1.56
CA TYR A 18 19.05 -3.72 2.27
C TYR A 18 19.94 -4.80 2.89
N LYS A 19 21.27 -4.73 2.79
CA LYS A 19 22.20 -5.77 3.32
C LYS A 19 22.02 -6.12 4.80
N SER A 20 21.51 -5.19 5.61
CA SER A 20 21.21 -5.38 7.04
C SER A 20 19.76 -5.82 7.33
N ARG A 21 18.93 -5.92 6.29
CA ARG A 21 17.49 -6.17 6.34
C ARG A 21 17.12 -7.31 5.38
N PRO A 22 17.56 -8.55 5.66
CA PRO A 22 17.40 -9.69 4.76
C PRO A 22 15.96 -10.01 4.35
N ASN A 23 14.99 -9.73 5.22
CA ASN A 23 13.57 -9.90 4.87
C ASN A 23 13.11 -8.91 3.79
N GLU A 24 13.68 -7.71 3.74
CA GLU A 24 13.38 -6.73 2.69
C GLU A 24 13.99 -7.15 1.34
N ILE A 25 15.16 -7.81 1.35
CA ILE A 25 15.76 -8.38 0.13
C ILE A 25 14.85 -9.44 -0.49
N ALA A 26 14.29 -10.33 0.33
CA ALA A 26 13.35 -11.34 -0.16
C ALA A 26 12.13 -10.69 -0.84
N GLN A 27 11.59 -9.63 -0.23
CA GLN A 27 10.47 -8.89 -0.82
C GLN A 27 10.85 -8.21 -2.14
N VAL A 28 12.02 -7.55 -2.20
CA VAL A 28 12.50 -6.90 -3.44
C VAL A 28 12.61 -7.91 -4.59
N LEU A 29 13.14 -9.10 -4.33
CA LEU A 29 13.25 -10.15 -5.36
C LEU A 29 11.87 -10.66 -5.81
N VAL A 30 10.92 -10.79 -4.88
CA VAL A 30 9.53 -11.15 -5.21
C VAL A 30 8.89 -10.05 -6.06
N ASP A 31 9.05 -8.79 -5.69
CA ASP A 31 8.50 -7.65 -6.43
C ASP A 31 9.09 -7.57 -7.84
N LYS A 32 10.40 -7.77 -8.01
CA LYS A 32 11.05 -7.85 -9.33
C LYS A 32 10.53 -9.03 -10.15
N ALA A 33 10.33 -10.19 -9.54
CA ALA A 33 9.78 -11.35 -10.24
C ALA A 33 8.33 -11.11 -10.69
N LEU A 34 7.50 -10.52 -9.83
CA LEU A 34 6.13 -10.13 -10.17
C LEU A 34 6.10 -9.05 -11.27
N LEU A 35 6.98 -8.06 -11.18
CA LEU A 35 7.11 -7.03 -12.20
C LEU A 35 7.54 -7.61 -13.54
N TYR A 36 8.46 -8.57 -13.53
CA TYR A 36 8.85 -9.29 -14.74
C TYR A 36 7.63 -9.97 -15.37
N GLU A 37 6.85 -10.74 -14.60
CA GLU A 37 5.61 -11.38 -15.10
C GLU A 37 4.62 -10.34 -15.62
N ALA A 38 4.42 -9.24 -14.88
CA ALA A 38 3.52 -8.16 -15.27
C ALA A 38 3.95 -7.50 -16.59
N LYS A 39 5.26 -7.33 -16.84
CA LYS A 39 5.80 -6.79 -18.09
C LYS A 39 5.68 -7.76 -19.27
N GLN A 40 5.59 -9.06 -19.02
CA GLN A 40 5.38 -10.08 -20.07
C GLN A 40 3.89 -10.31 -20.37
N ALA A 41 2.98 -9.94 -19.46
CA ALA A 41 1.56 -10.19 -19.63
C ALA A 41 0.99 -9.38 -20.81
N GLU A 42 0.24 -10.05 -21.68
CA GLU A 42 -0.50 -9.37 -22.74
C GLU A 42 -1.56 -8.44 -22.13
N ARG A 43 -1.63 -7.22 -22.70
CA ARG A 43 -2.56 -6.19 -22.27
C ARG A 43 -3.38 -5.71 -23.45
N THR A 44 -4.68 -5.61 -23.24
CA THR A 44 -5.54 -4.91 -24.20
C THR A 44 -5.34 -3.39 -24.09
N GLU A 45 -5.77 -2.65 -25.10
CA GLU A 45 -5.72 -1.18 -25.07
C GLU A 45 -6.49 -0.59 -23.86
N ALA A 46 -7.62 -1.19 -23.49
CA ALA A 46 -8.39 -0.76 -22.32
C ALA A 46 -7.62 -0.96 -21.00
N GLU A 47 -6.84 -2.03 -20.91
CA GLU A 47 -6.03 -2.32 -19.71
C GLU A 47 -4.83 -1.38 -19.61
N LEU A 48 -4.23 -1.00 -20.75
CA LEU A 48 -3.19 0.02 -20.78
C LEU A 48 -3.72 1.38 -20.32
N LYS A 49 -4.90 1.79 -20.79
CA LYS A 49 -5.55 3.03 -20.34
C LYS A 49 -5.89 3.02 -18.86
N GLU A 50 -6.32 1.87 -18.31
CA GLU A 50 -6.54 1.73 -16.85
C GLU A 50 -5.24 1.87 -16.08
N MET A 51 -4.18 1.21 -16.56
CA MET A 51 -2.89 1.29 -15.92
C MET A 51 -2.32 2.72 -15.93
N ASP A 52 -2.45 3.45 -17.04
CA ASP A 52 -2.04 4.86 -17.12
C ASP A 52 -2.81 5.72 -16.13
N PHE A 53 -4.14 5.54 -16.05
CA PHE A 53 -4.99 6.22 -15.07
C PHE A 53 -4.56 5.92 -13.63
N LEU A 54 -4.32 4.65 -13.29
CA LEU A 54 -3.87 4.25 -11.95
C LEU A 54 -2.48 4.80 -11.61
N GLN A 55 -1.56 4.83 -12.57
CA GLN A 55 -0.22 5.40 -12.39
C GLN A 55 -0.26 6.90 -12.16
N GLU A 56 -1.05 7.63 -12.95
CA GLU A 56 -1.26 9.06 -12.74
C GLU A 56 -1.86 9.34 -11.37
N ASN A 57 -2.89 8.59 -10.96
CA ASN A 57 -3.49 8.78 -9.64
C ASN A 57 -2.51 8.49 -8.50
N ALA A 58 -1.70 7.44 -8.62
CA ALA A 58 -0.68 7.11 -7.62
C ALA A 58 0.40 8.21 -7.54
N LEU A 59 0.80 8.76 -8.69
CA LEU A 59 1.74 9.87 -8.77
C LEU A 59 1.19 11.15 -8.12
N VAL A 60 -0.10 11.46 -8.33
CA VAL A 60 -0.76 12.60 -7.67
C VAL A 60 -0.75 12.45 -6.16
N ARG A 61 -1.09 11.27 -5.63
CA ARG A 61 -1.02 10.99 -4.19
C ARG A 61 0.41 11.15 -3.65
N PHE A 62 1.40 10.67 -4.39
CA PHE A 62 2.80 10.79 -4.03
C PHE A 62 3.27 12.25 -3.97
N TYR A 63 2.91 13.06 -4.96
CA TYR A 63 3.23 14.49 -4.97
C TYR A 63 2.62 15.22 -3.76
N VAL A 64 1.33 14.98 -3.49
CA VAL A 64 0.66 15.55 -2.31
C VAL A 64 1.36 15.12 -1.03
N GLN A 65 1.72 13.83 -0.90
CA GLN A 65 2.47 13.33 0.25
C GLN A 65 3.81 14.05 0.41
N LYS A 66 4.59 14.21 -0.66
CA LYS A 66 5.89 14.91 -0.63
C LYS A 66 5.75 16.37 -0.22
N LYS A 67 4.71 17.06 -0.69
CA LYS A 67 4.45 18.46 -0.33
C LYS A 67 4.01 18.66 1.12
N LEU A 68 3.33 17.67 1.69
CA LEU A 68 2.82 17.72 3.05
C LEU A 68 3.75 17.08 4.07
N ASP A 69 4.80 16.37 3.64
CA ASP A 69 5.76 15.77 4.54
C ASP A 69 6.41 16.83 5.44
N GLY A 70 6.45 16.56 6.75
CA GLY A 70 6.93 17.51 7.76
C GLY A 70 6.11 18.79 7.97
N THR A 71 4.98 18.99 7.28
CA THR A 71 4.16 20.22 7.40
C THR A 71 3.19 20.20 8.58
N VAL A 72 2.93 19.03 9.16
CA VAL A 72 1.99 18.85 10.27
C VAL A 72 2.74 18.69 11.59
N ALA A 73 2.51 19.62 12.51
CA ALA A 73 2.96 19.53 13.89
C ALA A 73 1.75 19.48 14.84
N VAL A 74 1.82 18.60 15.84
CA VAL A 74 0.88 18.55 16.97
C VAL A 74 1.67 18.80 18.25
N THR A 75 1.26 19.82 19.00
CA THR A 75 1.95 20.23 20.23
C THR A 75 1.35 19.56 21.46
N ASN A 76 2.14 19.45 22.53
CA ASN A 76 1.65 18.94 23.82
C ASN A 76 0.49 19.77 24.37
N ASN A 77 0.51 21.09 24.14
CA ASN A 77 -0.58 21.97 24.57
C ASN A 77 -1.89 21.63 23.84
N GLU A 78 -1.84 21.30 22.55
CA GLU A 78 -3.02 20.89 21.79
C GLU A 78 -3.59 19.57 22.27
N ILE A 79 -2.72 18.60 22.58
CA ILE A 79 -3.13 17.30 23.15
C ILE A 79 -3.84 17.52 24.48
N GLN A 80 -3.24 18.31 25.38
CA GLN A 80 -3.82 18.62 26.68
C GLN A 80 -5.15 19.37 26.57
N SER A 81 -5.24 20.36 25.67
CA SER A 81 -6.47 21.12 25.44
C SER A 81 -7.59 20.20 24.94
N PHE A 82 -7.28 19.31 23.98
CA PHE A 82 -8.25 18.36 23.46
C PHE A 82 -8.71 17.39 24.55
N TYR A 83 -7.80 16.84 25.35
CA TYR A 83 -8.14 15.94 26.46
C TYR A 83 -9.09 16.62 27.44
N ASN A 84 -8.74 17.84 27.89
CA ASN A 84 -9.53 18.59 28.87
C ASN A 84 -10.94 18.94 28.34
N ALA A 85 -11.06 19.32 27.07
CA ALA A 85 -12.34 19.61 26.44
C ALA A 85 -13.21 18.36 26.22
N ASN A 86 -12.60 17.18 26.11
CA ASN A 86 -13.28 15.93 25.74
C ASN A 86 -13.12 14.82 26.78
N ARG A 87 -12.96 15.16 28.07
CA ARG A 87 -12.70 14.18 29.15
C ARG A 87 -13.70 13.03 29.18
N GLY A 88 -14.96 13.29 28.84
CA GLY A 88 -16.02 12.26 28.77
C GLY A 88 -15.72 11.12 27.78
N LEU A 89 -14.94 11.36 26.72
CA LEU A 89 -14.55 10.32 25.75
C LEU A 89 -13.57 9.30 26.35
N PHE A 90 -12.89 9.65 27.44
CA PHE A 90 -11.83 8.85 28.05
C PHE A 90 -12.22 8.30 29.43
N ALA A 91 -13.43 8.57 29.92
CA ALA A 91 -13.85 8.28 31.29
C ALA A 91 -13.82 6.78 31.68
N ASN A 92 -13.85 5.87 30.70
CA ASN A 92 -13.79 4.42 30.90
C ASN A 92 -12.39 3.82 30.66
N GLN A 93 -11.38 4.64 30.35
CA GLN A 93 -9.99 4.17 30.16
C GLN A 93 -9.21 4.35 31.47
N ASN A 94 -8.50 3.30 31.89
CA ASN A 94 -7.75 3.29 33.14
C ASN A 94 -6.64 4.38 33.13
N GLU A 95 -6.53 5.21 34.18
CA GLU A 95 -5.61 6.36 34.22
C GLU A 95 -4.12 5.99 34.06
N SER A 96 -3.78 4.72 34.32
CA SER A 96 -2.46 4.12 34.05
C SER A 96 -2.12 4.00 32.54
N ASN A 97 -3.03 4.33 31.63
CA ASN A 97 -2.84 4.34 30.18
C ASN A 97 -2.70 5.76 29.59
N SER A 98 -2.29 6.76 30.37
CA SER A 98 -2.20 8.17 29.94
C SER A 98 -1.35 8.38 28.67
N ASP A 99 -0.24 7.66 28.50
CA ASP A 99 0.58 7.70 27.27
C ASP A 99 -0.18 7.19 26.03
N ASN A 100 -1.06 6.19 26.21
CA ASN A 100 -1.90 5.68 25.14
C ASN A 100 -2.98 6.70 24.74
N ILE A 101 -3.57 7.40 25.71
CA ILE A 101 -4.55 8.47 25.45
C ILE A 101 -3.87 9.63 24.70
N ALA A 102 -2.68 10.06 25.14
CA ALA A 102 -1.92 11.11 24.49
C ALA A 102 -1.56 10.74 23.03
N ALA A 103 -1.14 9.49 22.79
CA ALA A 103 -0.86 8.98 21.45
C ALA A 103 -2.11 8.90 20.56
N GLN A 104 -3.26 8.48 21.11
CA GLN A 104 -4.54 8.48 20.38
C GLN A 104 -4.95 9.88 19.95
N ILE A 105 -4.88 10.85 20.88
CA ILE A 105 -5.20 12.26 20.61
C ILE A 105 -4.21 12.83 19.59
N TYR A 106 -2.91 12.60 19.76
CA TYR A 106 -1.89 13.01 18.80
C TYR A 106 -2.23 12.53 17.39
N ASN A 107 -2.49 11.23 17.23
CA ASN A 107 -2.80 10.64 15.93
C ASN A 107 -4.10 11.19 15.32
N PHE A 108 -5.11 11.44 16.15
CA PHE A 108 -6.36 12.08 15.70
C PHE A 108 -6.12 13.50 15.19
N LEU A 109 -5.46 14.35 16.00
CA LEU A 109 -5.16 15.74 15.64
C LEU A 109 -4.23 15.83 14.43
N TYR A 110 -3.22 14.95 14.36
CA TYR A 110 -2.29 14.87 13.24
C TYR A 110 -3.05 14.57 11.94
N ARG A 111 -3.90 13.54 11.92
CA ARG A 111 -4.70 13.19 10.73
C ARG A 111 -5.66 14.31 10.34
N GLN A 112 -6.32 14.94 11.30
CA GLN A 112 -7.23 16.05 11.03
C GLN A 112 -6.50 17.22 10.35
N LYS A 113 -5.33 17.61 10.89
CA LYS A 113 -4.51 18.68 10.30
C LYS A 113 -3.97 18.29 8.93
N LEU A 114 -3.53 17.06 8.75
CA LEU A 114 -3.05 16.57 7.46
C LEU A 114 -4.13 16.70 6.37
N VAL A 115 -5.35 16.25 6.65
CA VAL A 115 -6.49 16.36 5.73
C VAL A 115 -6.85 17.82 5.44
N ALA A 116 -6.80 18.69 6.45
CA ALA A 116 -7.05 20.12 6.27
C ALA A 116 -5.98 20.77 5.38
N ASN A 117 -4.70 20.44 5.59
CA ASN A 117 -3.59 20.94 4.79
C ASN A 117 -3.67 20.41 3.34
N GLU A 118 -3.98 19.13 3.15
CA GLU A 118 -4.21 18.52 1.84
C GLU A 118 -5.36 19.22 1.10
N THR A 119 -6.50 19.39 1.77
CA THR A 119 -7.67 20.06 1.19
C THR A 119 -7.34 21.49 0.76
N LYS A 120 -6.64 22.24 1.61
CA LYS A 120 -6.23 23.62 1.32
C LYS A 120 -5.27 23.67 0.13
N MET A 121 -4.23 22.82 0.13
CA MET A 121 -3.27 22.74 -0.97
C MET A 121 -3.98 22.46 -2.30
N ILE A 122 -4.88 21.47 -2.33
CA ILE A 122 -5.65 21.12 -3.52
C ILE A 122 -6.53 22.28 -3.98
N GLN A 123 -7.23 22.94 -3.05
CA GLN A 123 -8.06 24.10 -3.37
C GLN A 123 -7.24 25.26 -3.94
N ASP A 124 -6.08 25.55 -3.35
CA ASP A 124 -5.18 26.61 -3.80
C ASP A 124 -4.63 26.30 -5.21
N ILE A 125 -4.26 25.05 -5.51
CA ILE A 125 -3.82 24.64 -6.85
C ILE A 125 -4.95 24.81 -7.87
N ILE A 126 -6.16 24.33 -7.55
CA ILE A 126 -7.31 24.43 -8.46
C ILE A 126 -7.68 25.90 -8.71
N ALA A 127 -7.73 26.73 -7.67
CA ALA A 127 -8.10 28.14 -7.78
C ALA A 127 -7.10 28.96 -8.61
N ASN A 128 -5.82 28.57 -8.59
CA ASN A 128 -4.75 29.26 -9.31
C ASN A 128 -4.41 28.62 -10.67
N PHE A 129 -5.13 27.57 -11.07
CA PHE A 129 -4.91 26.93 -12.36
C PHE A 129 -5.42 27.84 -13.50
N GLN A 130 -4.54 28.17 -14.44
CA GLN A 130 -4.84 29.08 -15.57
C GLN A 130 -4.80 28.37 -16.95
N GLY A 131 -4.67 27.05 -16.97
CA GLY A 131 -4.63 26.28 -18.22
C GLY A 131 -6.02 25.91 -18.74
N GLU A 132 -6.10 25.59 -20.02
CA GLU A 132 -7.25 24.88 -20.59
C GLU A 132 -6.98 23.37 -20.51
N LEU A 133 -7.92 22.62 -19.94
CA LEU A 133 -7.87 21.16 -19.92
C LEU A 133 -8.96 20.61 -20.81
N VAL A 134 -8.55 19.79 -21.77
CA VAL A 134 -9.47 19.05 -22.62
C VAL A 134 -9.19 17.57 -22.44
N LEU A 135 -10.24 16.80 -22.14
CA LEU A 135 -10.19 15.35 -22.27
C LEU A 135 -10.59 14.99 -23.69
N SER A 136 -9.83 14.09 -24.30
CA SER A 136 -10.20 13.48 -25.57
C SER A 136 -11.50 12.67 -25.43
N ASN A 137 -12.23 12.53 -26.54
CA ASN A 137 -13.41 11.67 -26.58
C ASN A 137 -13.10 10.22 -26.18
N ASP A 138 -11.89 9.75 -26.48
CA ASP A 138 -11.47 8.38 -26.15
C ASP A 138 -11.21 8.21 -24.66
N GLU A 139 -10.62 9.21 -23.98
CA GLU A 139 -10.49 9.21 -22.52
C GLU A 139 -11.87 9.16 -21.84
N VAL A 140 -12.82 9.98 -22.31
CA VAL A 140 -14.19 10.03 -21.75
C VAL A 140 -14.95 8.72 -21.96
N LYS A 141 -14.89 8.16 -23.18
CA LYS A 141 -15.54 6.88 -23.51
C LYS A 141 -14.94 5.73 -22.72
N TYR A 142 -13.63 5.69 -22.57
CA TYR A 142 -12.93 4.65 -21.81
C TYR A 142 -13.37 4.64 -20.33
N MET A 143 -13.62 5.82 -19.76
CA MET A 143 -14.19 5.94 -18.41
C MET A 143 -15.69 5.63 -18.35
N SER A 144 -16.29 5.13 -19.43
CA SER A 144 -17.71 4.80 -19.56
C SER A 144 -18.65 5.95 -19.21
N ASN A 145 -18.27 7.18 -19.52
CA ASN A 145 -18.99 8.40 -19.12
C ASN A 145 -19.23 8.52 -17.60
N ASN A 146 -18.41 7.85 -16.78
CA ASN A 146 -18.52 7.93 -15.33
C ASN A 146 -18.04 9.32 -14.86
N SER A 147 -18.98 10.15 -14.42
CA SER A 147 -18.71 11.53 -14.02
C SER A 147 -17.67 11.67 -12.91
N VAL A 148 -17.63 10.71 -11.98
CA VAL A 148 -16.64 10.69 -10.88
C VAL A 148 -15.25 10.43 -11.42
N ARG A 149 -15.09 9.45 -12.31
CA ARG A 149 -13.80 9.16 -12.96
C ARG A 149 -13.33 10.31 -13.84
N ILE A 150 -14.26 10.92 -14.59
CA ILE A 150 -13.96 12.09 -15.44
C ILE A 150 -13.47 13.27 -14.58
N THR A 151 -14.15 13.55 -13.47
CA THR A 151 -13.76 14.62 -12.54
C THR A 151 -12.39 14.33 -11.94
N ALA A 152 -12.13 13.08 -11.52
CA ALA A 152 -10.82 12.66 -11.03
C ALA A 152 -9.72 12.85 -12.11
N LYS A 153 -9.99 12.50 -13.37
CA LYS A 153 -9.02 12.70 -14.47
C LYS A 153 -8.70 14.17 -14.71
N TYR A 154 -9.68 15.06 -14.63
CA TYR A 154 -9.42 16.51 -14.70
C TYR A 154 -8.54 16.97 -13.55
N PHE A 155 -8.84 16.53 -12.33
CA PHE A 155 -8.02 16.82 -11.16
C PHE A 155 -6.57 16.31 -11.35
N ASP A 156 -6.39 15.06 -11.77
CA ASP A 156 -5.07 14.48 -12.02
C ASP A 156 -4.30 15.31 -13.07
N LYS A 157 -4.95 15.77 -14.15
CA LYS A 157 -4.32 16.65 -15.14
C LYS A 157 -3.89 18.01 -14.56
N ILE A 158 -4.71 18.65 -13.72
CA ILE A 158 -4.33 19.90 -13.03
C ILE A 158 -3.07 19.67 -12.19
N MET A 159 -3.06 18.60 -11.40
CA MET A 159 -1.95 18.26 -10.52
C MET A 159 -0.67 17.93 -11.31
N LEU A 160 -0.78 17.24 -12.44
CA LEU A 160 0.36 16.97 -13.33
C LEU A 160 0.94 18.26 -13.92
N GLU A 161 0.10 19.22 -14.31
CA GLU A 161 0.58 20.53 -14.76
C GLU A 161 1.25 21.31 -13.62
N GLU A 162 0.76 21.20 -12.39
CA GLU A 162 1.41 21.79 -11.22
C GLU A 162 2.79 21.18 -10.99
N MET A 163 2.92 19.85 -11.03
CA MET A 163 4.20 19.15 -10.88
C MET A 163 5.23 19.57 -11.93
N LYS A 164 4.80 19.89 -13.16
CA LYS A 164 5.69 20.34 -14.25
C LYS A 164 6.26 21.75 -14.04
N LYS A 165 5.61 22.58 -13.22
CA LYS A 165 6.15 23.91 -12.86
C LYS A 165 7.37 23.80 -11.95
N GLU A 166 7.61 22.61 -11.41
CA GLU A 166 8.70 22.28 -10.51
C GLU A 166 9.60 21.22 -11.15
N ASP A 167 10.83 21.07 -10.62
CA ASP A 167 11.73 19.99 -11.00
C ASP A 167 11.34 18.64 -10.33
N PHE A 168 10.04 18.42 -10.09
CA PHE A 168 9.53 17.29 -9.32
C PHE A 168 9.83 15.94 -9.99
N PHE A 169 9.53 15.83 -11.28
CA PHE A 169 9.76 14.60 -12.05
C PHE A 169 11.23 14.20 -12.14
N THR A 170 12.13 15.18 -12.13
CA THR A 170 13.58 14.95 -12.16
C THR A 170 14.14 14.65 -10.77
N THR A 171 13.65 15.36 -9.75
CA THR A 171 14.12 15.19 -8.36
C THR A 171 13.69 13.83 -7.78
N GLU A 172 12.48 13.39 -8.12
CA GLU A 172 11.87 12.18 -7.55
C GLU A 172 11.83 11.01 -8.54
N ALA A 173 12.64 11.03 -9.60
CA ALA A 173 12.57 10.10 -10.73
C ALA A 173 12.57 8.62 -10.30
N ASP A 174 13.49 8.24 -9.41
CA ASP A 174 13.62 6.87 -8.89
C ASP A 174 12.34 6.43 -8.15
N GLU A 175 11.79 7.29 -7.28
CA GLU A 175 10.59 6.97 -6.49
C GLU A 175 9.34 6.91 -7.39
N ILE A 176 9.26 7.77 -8.40
CA ILE A 176 8.19 7.75 -9.41
C ILE A 176 8.22 6.42 -10.20
N GLU A 177 9.40 5.93 -10.58
CA GLU A 177 9.55 4.64 -11.24
C GLU A 177 9.11 3.49 -10.32
N GLU A 178 9.55 3.49 -9.05
CA GLU A 178 9.11 2.50 -8.05
C GLU A 178 7.58 2.51 -7.87
N ILE A 179 6.93 3.68 -7.88
CA ILE A 179 5.47 3.80 -7.78
C ILE A 179 4.79 3.20 -9.01
N LYS A 180 5.28 3.50 -10.22
CA LYS A 180 4.73 2.95 -11.46
C LYS A 180 4.87 1.43 -11.50
N ASP A 181 6.02 0.90 -11.10
CA ASP A 181 6.25 -0.54 -11.01
C ASP A 181 5.30 -1.21 -10.00
N LYS A 182 5.07 -0.60 -8.83
CA LYS A 182 4.08 -1.10 -7.85
C LYS A 182 2.66 -1.13 -8.40
N VAL A 183 2.25 -0.10 -9.16
CA VAL A 183 0.94 -0.10 -9.84
C VAL A 183 0.86 -1.26 -10.84
N GLN A 184 1.92 -1.52 -11.61
CA GLN A 184 1.94 -2.65 -12.55
C GLN A 184 1.81 -4.01 -11.85
N ILE A 185 2.56 -4.21 -10.75
CA ILE A 185 2.50 -5.43 -9.94
C ILE A 185 1.08 -5.62 -9.38
N ASN A 186 0.52 -4.58 -8.76
CA ASN A 186 -0.81 -4.63 -8.16
C ASN A 186 -1.88 -4.95 -9.20
N TYR A 187 -1.85 -4.28 -10.36
CA TYR A 187 -2.77 -4.54 -11.44
C TYR A 187 -2.67 -5.98 -11.96
N TYR A 188 -1.45 -6.50 -12.13
CA TYR A 188 -1.23 -7.89 -12.55
C TYR A 188 -1.81 -8.90 -11.55
N ILE A 189 -1.59 -8.66 -10.25
CA ILE A 189 -2.15 -9.49 -9.18
C ILE A 189 -3.68 -9.42 -9.19
N GLU A 190 -4.26 -8.23 -9.23
CA GLU A 190 -5.71 -8.03 -9.24
C GLU A 190 -6.37 -8.71 -10.45
N LYS A 191 -5.81 -8.53 -11.65
CA LYS A 191 -6.25 -9.22 -12.87
C LYS A 191 -6.16 -10.74 -12.70
N SER A 192 -5.10 -11.24 -12.06
CA SER A 192 -4.90 -12.66 -11.79
C SER A 192 -5.91 -13.23 -10.79
N LEU A 193 -6.52 -12.40 -9.94
CA LEU A 193 -7.51 -12.80 -8.92
C LEU A 193 -8.96 -12.55 -9.35
N SER A 194 -9.17 -11.65 -10.32
CA SER A 194 -10.49 -11.24 -10.78
C SER A 194 -11.34 -12.45 -11.19
N GLY A 195 -12.54 -12.54 -10.63
CA GLY A 195 -13.50 -13.62 -10.90
C GLY A 195 -13.15 -14.99 -10.28
N LYS A 196 -12.06 -15.12 -9.50
CA LYS A 196 -11.64 -16.40 -8.90
C LYS A 196 -12.03 -16.54 -7.43
N VAL A 197 -12.15 -15.43 -6.70
CA VAL A 197 -12.52 -15.44 -5.29
C VAL A 197 -14.03 -15.35 -5.14
N ASN A 198 -14.61 -16.35 -4.47
CA ASN A 198 -16.02 -16.37 -4.12
C ASN A 198 -16.19 -16.81 -2.66
N VAL A 199 -17.14 -16.19 -1.95
CA VAL A 199 -17.58 -16.61 -0.61
C VAL A 199 -19.02 -17.07 -0.74
N THR A 200 -19.29 -18.30 -0.32
CA THR A 200 -20.63 -18.87 -0.40
C THR A 200 -21.48 -18.44 0.81
N GLU A 201 -22.80 -18.51 0.64
CA GLU A 201 -23.74 -18.25 1.74
C GLU A 201 -23.53 -19.24 2.90
N ASP A 202 -23.21 -20.51 2.61
CA ASP A 202 -22.94 -21.52 3.63
C ASP A 202 -21.67 -21.22 4.42
N GLU A 203 -20.62 -20.69 3.79
CA GLU A 203 -19.41 -20.24 4.50
C GLU A 203 -19.73 -19.11 5.49
N VAL A 204 -20.57 -18.15 5.08
CA VAL A 204 -21.02 -17.05 5.95
C VAL A 204 -21.83 -17.57 7.13
N LYS A 205 -22.80 -18.46 6.87
CA LYS A 205 -23.65 -19.07 7.91
C LYS A 205 -22.82 -19.88 8.91
N ASN A 206 -21.94 -20.75 8.42
CA ASN A 206 -21.08 -21.57 9.26
C ASN A 206 -20.16 -20.71 10.13
N PHE A 207 -19.56 -19.65 9.57
CA PHE A 207 -18.73 -18.74 10.35
C PHE A 207 -19.54 -18.01 11.43
N HIS A 208 -20.74 -17.52 11.09
CA HIS A 208 -21.63 -16.90 12.08
C HIS A 208 -21.99 -17.89 13.21
N GLU A 209 -22.33 -19.13 12.87
CA GLU A 209 -22.69 -20.15 13.85
C GLU A 209 -21.55 -20.50 14.81
N MET A 210 -20.32 -20.54 14.31
CA MET A 210 -19.12 -20.81 15.11
C MET A 210 -18.71 -19.62 15.99
N ASN A 211 -19.17 -18.40 15.69
CA ASN A 211 -18.72 -17.15 16.33
C ASN A 211 -19.87 -16.29 16.88
N LYS A 212 -21.03 -16.88 17.21
CA LYS A 212 -22.27 -16.16 17.57
C LYS A 212 -22.07 -15.08 18.64
N GLU A 213 -21.23 -15.35 19.64
CA GLU A 213 -20.94 -14.42 20.73
C GLU A 213 -20.34 -13.08 20.25
N SER A 214 -19.61 -13.10 19.13
CA SER A 214 -19.00 -11.90 18.53
C SER A 214 -20.02 -11.00 17.82
N PHE A 215 -21.25 -11.48 17.59
CA PHE A 215 -22.27 -10.79 16.79
C PHE A 215 -23.57 -10.47 17.54
N LEU A 216 -23.60 -10.63 18.87
CA LEU A 216 -24.82 -10.48 19.69
C LEU A 216 -25.52 -9.11 19.57
N ASN A 217 -24.78 -8.05 19.22
CA ASN A 217 -25.29 -6.69 19.07
C ASN A 217 -25.59 -6.29 17.62
N PHE A 218 -25.44 -7.20 16.66
CA PHE A 218 -25.68 -6.94 15.24
C PHE A 218 -26.98 -7.59 14.77
N THR A 219 -27.61 -7.00 13.75
CA THR A 219 -28.63 -7.73 13.00
C THR A 219 -27.98 -8.87 12.23
N ILE A 220 -28.72 -9.93 11.91
CA ILE A 220 -28.20 -11.05 11.10
C ILE A 220 -27.71 -10.55 9.73
N ALA A 221 -28.39 -9.58 9.12
CA ALA A 221 -27.97 -9.01 7.84
C ALA A 221 -26.63 -8.27 7.93
N ASP A 222 -26.43 -7.47 8.98
CA ASP A 222 -25.18 -6.75 9.21
C ASP A 222 -24.04 -7.72 9.55
N ALA A 223 -24.30 -8.73 10.38
CA ALA A 223 -23.36 -9.78 10.71
C ALA A 223 -22.92 -10.54 9.45
N TYR A 224 -23.86 -10.96 8.61
CA TYR A 224 -23.56 -11.71 7.39
C TYR A 224 -22.77 -10.87 6.38
N THR A 225 -23.10 -9.58 6.25
CA THR A 225 -22.35 -8.66 5.38
C THR A 225 -20.91 -8.50 5.86
N GLN A 226 -20.70 -8.30 7.16
CA GLN A 226 -19.36 -8.18 7.73
C GLN A 226 -18.55 -9.47 7.60
N ILE A 227 -19.18 -10.63 7.86
CA ILE A 227 -18.55 -11.94 7.71
C ILE A 227 -18.18 -12.19 6.24
N TYR A 228 -19.09 -11.92 5.29
CA TYR A 228 -18.80 -12.05 3.87
C TYR A 228 -17.57 -11.23 3.49
N ASN A 229 -17.54 -9.95 3.86
CA ASN A 229 -16.41 -9.08 3.55
C ASN A 229 -15.11 -9.57 4.19
N PHE A 230 -15.15 -10.02 5.45
CA PHE A 230 -13.99 -10.58 6.13
C PHE A 230 -13.45 -11.83 5.42
N LEU A 231 -14.31 -12.80 5.13
CA LEU A 231 -13.95 -14.04 4.44
C LEU A 231 -13.43 -13.76 3.02
N PHE A 232 -14.06 -12.82 2.32
CA PHE A 232 -13.64 -12.43 0.97
C PHE A 232 -12.23 -11.84 0.99
N GLN A 233 -11.95 -10.92 1.91
CA GLN A 233 -10.60 -10.35 2.08
C GLN A 233 -9.57 -11.40 2.50
N GLN A 234 -9.95 -12.33 3.39
CA GLN A 234 -9.07 -13.43 3.79
C GLN A 234 -8.69 -14.30 2.59
N LYS A 235 -9.65 -14.67 1.74
CA LYS A 235 -9.40 -15.47 0.53
C LYS A 235 -8.53 -14.70 -0.47
N ILE A 236 -8.82 -13.41 -0.72
CA ILE A 236 -7.98 -12.56 -1.57
C ILE A 236 -6.53 -12.56 -1.07
N ASN A 237 -6.32 -12.40 0.24
CA ASN A 237 -4.97 -12.40 0.81
C ASN A 237 -4.26 -13.76 0.66
N ASN A 238 -4.98 -14.87 0.85
CA ASN A 238 -4.42 -16.20 0.65
C ASN A 238 -4.00 -16.41 -0.82
N ASP A 239 -4.87 -16.06 -1.77
CA ASP A 239 -4.55 -16.22 -3.20
C ASP A 239 -3.42 -15.30 -3.65
N ARG A 240 -3.29 -14.09 -3.07
CA ARG A 240 -2.13 -13.21 -3.25
C ARG A 240 -0.83 -13.91 -2.81
N LEU A 241 -0.84 -14.55 -1.64
CA LEU A 241 0.32 -15.32 -1.15
C LEU A 241 0.66 -16.50 -2.07
N GLU A 242 -0.36 -17.16 -2.64
CA GLU A 242 -0.12 -18.23 -3.62
C GLU A 242 0.53 -17.73 -4.90
N ILE A 243 0.12 -16.56 -5.41
CA ILE A 243 0.77 -15.92 -6.57
C ILE A 243 2.24 -15.62 -6.25
N MET A 244 2.52 -15.04 -5.09
CA MET A 244 3.89 -14.77 -4.63
C MET A 244 4.71 -16.07 -4.51
N LYS A 245 4.15 -17.12 -3.94
CA LYS A 245 4.81 -18.42 -3.83
C LYS A 245 5.15 -19.01 -5.20
N LYS A 246 4.24 -18.90 -6.17
CA LYS A 246 4.47 -19.38 -7.54
C LYS A 246 5.69 -18.69 -8.19
N VAL A 247 5.86 -17.38 -8.01
CA VAL A 247 7.05 -16.69 -8.56
C VAL A 247 8.32 -17.04 -7.79
N VAL A 248 8.25 -17.21 -6.47
CA VAL A 248 9.37 -17.69 -5.65
C VAL A 248 9.89 -19.02 -6.19
N ASP A 249 8.99 -19.97 -6.42
CA ASP A 249 9.31 -21.31 -6.91
C ASP A 249 9.78 -21.28 -8.37
N LYS A 250 9.06 -20.57 -9.26
CA LYS A 250 9.38 -20.47 -10.69
C LYS A 250 10.77 -19.89 -10.95
N TYR A 251 11.16 -18.85 -10.21
CA TYR A 251 12.43 -18.16 -10.38
C TYR A 251 13.51 -18.60 -9.38
N LYS A 252 13.20 -19.59 -8.52
CA LYS A 252 14.11 -20.11 -7.50
C LYS A 252 14.72 -19.01 -6.63
N LEU A 253 13.91 -18.05 -6.19
CA LEU A 253 14.39 -16.86 -5.48
C LEU A 253 15.16 -17.22 -4.19
N ASN A 254 14.77 -18.31 -3.52
CA ASN A 254 15.48 -18.84 -2.36
C ASN A 254 16.93 -19.25 -2.68
N ASP A 255 17.22 -19.73 -3.90
CA ASP A 255 18.58 -20.07 -4.30
C ASP A 255 19.42 -18.82 -4.59
N ILE A 256 18.80 -17.78 -5.16
CA ILE A 256 19.44 -16.47 -5.39
C ILE A 256 19.83 -15.84 -4.05
N ILE A 257 18.93 -15.81 -3.08
CA ILE A 257 19.19 -15.28 -1.74
C ILE A 257 20.34 -16.01 -1.06
N LYS A 258 20.36 -17.35 -1.12
CA LYS A 258 21.47 -18.16 -0.59
C LYS A 258 22.80 -17.86 -1.28
N ASP A 259 22.80 -17.58 -2.58
CA ASP A 259 24.01 -17.21 -3.32
C ASP A 259 24.54 -15.84 -2.85
N TYR A 260 23.67 -14.86 -2.63
CA TYR A 260 24.07 -13.57 -2.07
C TYR A 260 24.66 -13.68 -0.66
N ASP A 261 24.08 -14.51 0.21
CA ASP A 261 24.60 -14.76 1.56
C ASP A 261 25.97 -15.47 1.52
N LYS A 262 26.13 -16.48 0.65
CA LYS A 262 27.42 -17.17 0.45
C LYS A 262 28.52 -16.23 -0.05
N LYS A 263 28.16 -15.27 -0.90
CA LYS A 263 29.07 -14.24 -1.42
C LYS A 263 29.36 -13.12 -0.41
N GLY A 264 28.71 -13.15 0.76
CA GLY A 264 28.84 -12.11 1.78
C GLY A 264 28.25 -10.76 1.39
N LEU A 265 27.37 -10.73 0.37
CA LEU A 265 26.71 -9.51 -0.10
C LEU A 265 25.56 -9.10 0.83
N ILE A 266 24.95 -10.08 1.49
CA ILE A 266 23.88 -9.90 2.46
C ILE A 266 24.20 -10.75 3.70
N ASN A 267 23.59 -10.43 4.84
CA ASN A 267 23.71 -11.24 6.04
C ASN A 267 22.30 -11.71 6.46
N LEU A 268 21.97 -12.98 6.19
CA LEU A 268 20.70 -13.57 6.62
C LEU A 268 20.56 -13.67 8.16
N GLY A 269 21.59 -13.23 8.89
CA GLY A 269 21.70 -13.42 10.32
C GLY A 269 22.07 -14.87 10.60
N LYS A 270 23.31 -15.10 11.05
CA LYS A 270 23.50 -16.22 11.97
C LYS A 270 22.67 -15.86 13.20
N ILE A 271 21.48 -16.43 13.37
CA ILE A 271 20.93 -16.59 14.72
C ILE A 271 21.97 -17.46 15.42
N LYS A 272 22.95 -16.82 16.07
CA LYS A 272 23.78 -17.50 17.06
C LYS A 272 22.80 -17.83 18.17
N MET A 273 22.32 -19.06 18.22
CA MET A 273 22.03 -19.67 19.51
C MET A 273 23.35 -19.58 20.29
N THR A 274 23.50 -18.56 21.11
CA THR A 274 24.51 -18.57 22.15
C THR A 274 24.24 -19.82 22.97
N LYS A 275 25.23 -20.72 23.06
CA LYS A 275 25.21 -21.90 23.92
C LYS A 275 25.12 -21.51 25.40
N LYS A 276 24.03 -20.87 25.84
CA LYS A 276 23.83 -20.49 27.25
C LYS A 276 22.54 -21.02 27.87
N ASP A 277 21.72 -21.75 27.13
CA ASP A 277 20.58 -22.49 27.69
C ASP A 277 20.79 -24.01 27.57
N LYS A 278 21.97 -24.48 28.00
CA LYS A 278 22.01 -25.82 28.61
C LYS A 278 21.75 -25.60 30.09
N PRO A 279 20.69 -26.20 30.68
CA PRO A 279 20.68 -26.37 32.12
C PRO A 279 21.89 -27.24 32.43
N ASP A 280 22.86 -26.69 33.17
CA ASP A 280 23.91 -27.50 33.76
C ASP A 280 23.21 -28.54 34.64
N ALA A 281 23.41 -29.79 34.26
CA ALA A 281 23.14 -30.93 35.13
C ALA A 281 24.32 -31.01 36.09
N GLU A 282 24.09 -30.63 37.35
CA GLU A 282 24.66 -31.22 38.57
C GLU A 282 23.84 -30.78 39.78
#